data_AF-A0A7S4PRB3-F1
#
_entry.id   AF-A0A7S4PRB3-F1
#
_cell.length_a   1.000
_cell.length_b   1.000
_cell.length_c   1.000
_cell.angle_alpha   90.00
_cell.angle_beta   90.00
_cell.angle_gamma   90.00
#
_symmetry.space_group_name_H-M   'P 1'
#
loop_
_entity.id
_entity.type
_entity.pdbx_description
1 polymer ?
#
loop_
_entity_poly.entity_id
_entity_poly.type
_entity_poly.pdbx_seq_one_letter_code
_entity_poly.pdbx_strand_id
1 'polypeptide(L)'
;RLAEERQTISNSISQLPQKARVCQPIKEIWVEIKDREDNKLLKSDCNRFGNSCNVLRDVFEQRLKAIEDMYSQLRYPECSHRVKIPKKADVLGCVASLFVVDDPRAADIQIAISTAFGDELNCVLLTKTSRGTSSQMEQIRTSSGFSVVKVMTLSELDRLPDAAIPLDEPDLSPDGAYGRASQFVVPAPPRKEKEETRGMLRRFARHFFGKLILFERSEEAGSYFESSVQEGEMVVGLDKPTEVRVWDGSLAVGGREL
;
A
#
# COMPACT_ATOMS: atom_id res chain seq x y z
N ARG A 1 17.19 8.77 -54.15
CA ARG A 1 17.14 7.31 -53.90
C ARG A 1 18.23 6.82 -52.94
N LEU A 2 19.50 6.63 -53.33
CA LEU A 2 20.54 6.13 -52.40
C LEU A 2 20.81 7.06 -51.19
N ALA A 3 20.74 8.38 -51.38
CA ALA A 3 20.90 9.36 -50.29
C ALA A 3 19.70 9.38 -49.32
N GLU A 4 18.49 9.25 -49.83
CA GLU A 4 17.26 9.16 -49.01
C GLU A 4 17.20 7.86 -48.20
N GLU A 5 17.63 6.74 -48.79
CA GLU A 5 17.74 5.45 -48.10
C GLU A 5 18.75 5.53 -46.94
N ARG A 6 19.92 6.16 -47.15
CA ARG A 6 20.92 6.37 -46.08
C ARG A 6 20.40 7.27 -44.95
N GLN A 7 19.66 8.34 -45.28
CA GLN A 7 19.07 9.23 -44.28
C GLN A 7 18.02 8.50 -43.42
N THR A 8 17.17 7.69 -44.07
CA THR A 8 16.10 6.92 -43.39
C THR A 8 16.70 5.91 -42.42
N ILE A 9 17.75 5.21 -42.86
CA ILE A 9 18.49 4.25 -42.04
C ILE A 9 19.15 4.92 -40.83
N SER A 10 19.82 6.07 -41.04
CA SER A 10 20.47 6.81 -39.96
C SER A 10 19.48 7.28 -38.90
N ASN A 11 18.30 7.78 -39.31
CA ASN A 11 17.22 8.14 -38.41
C ASN A 11 16.71 6.92 -37.62
N SER A 12 16.52 5.76 -38.27
CA SER A 12 16.10 4.54 -37.58
C SER A 12 17.11 4.06 -36.54
N ILE A 13 18.41 4.15 -36.84
CA ILE A 13 19.48 3.77 -35.89
C ILE A 13 19.50 4.72 -34.68
N SER A 14 19.29 6.03 -34.90
CA SER A 14 19.26 7.01 -33.81
C SER A 14 18.08 6.83 -32.83
N GLN A 15 17.02 6.14 -33.26
CA GLN A 15 15.84 5.83 -32.45
C GLN A 15 15.94 4.48 -31.73
N LEU A 16 16.98 3.70 -32.00
CA LEU A 16 17.21 2.48 -31.23
C LEU A 16 17.54 2.84 -29.77
N PRO A 17 17.01 2.08 -28.79
CA PRO A 17 17.35 2.29 -27.40
C PRO A 17 18.88 2.19 -27.16
N GLN A 18 19.36 2.53 -25.97
CA GLN A 18 20.74 2.19 -25.61
C GLN A 18 20.79 0.82 -24.95
N LYS A 19 21.67 -0.08 -25.40
CA LYS A 19 21.81 -1.46 -24.86
C LYS A 19 21.93 -1.52 -23.34
N ALA A 20 22.60 -0.54 -22.73
CA ALA A 20 22.77 -0.45 -21.28
C ALA A 20 21.45 -0.23 -20.52
N ARG A 21 20.47 0.42 -21.17
CA ARG A 21 19.22 0.91 -20.55
C ARG A 21 18.01 -0.01 -20.77
N VAL A 22 18.19 -1.18 -21.38
CA VAL A 22 17.10 -2.11 -21.68
C VAL A 22 17.20 -3.41 -20.85
N CYS A 23 16.06 -4.07 -20.66
CA CYS A 23 15.99 -5.31 -19.89
C CYS A 23 16.72 -6.47 -20.58
N GLN A 24 17.06 -7.50 -19.80
CA GLN A 24 17.86 -8.64 -20.27
C GLN A 24 17.33 -9.32 -21.54
N PRO A 25 16.00 -9.55 -21.70
CA PRO A 25 15.46 -10.13 -22.93
C PRO A 25 15.70 -9.27 -24.19
N ILE A 26 15.65 -7.94 -24.07
CA ILE A 26 15.94 -7.03 -25.18
C ILE A 26 17.46 -7.00 -25.47
N LYS A 27 18.30 -7.18 -24.44
CA LYS A 27 19.76 -7.30 -24.60
C LYS A 27 20.16 -8.55 -25.38
N GLU A 28 19.45 -9.66 -25.21
CA GLU A 28 19.71 -10.94 -25.89
C GLU A 28 19.47 -10.88 -27.40
N ILE A 29 18.51 -10.07 -27.83
CA ILE A 29 18.22 -9.82 -29.25
C ILE A 29 18.92 -8.57 -29.80
N TRP A 30 19.75 -7.91 -28.99
CA TRP A 30 20.47 -6.69 -29.38
C TRP A 30 21.52 -6.98 -30.44
N VAL A 31 21.25 -6.54 -31.67
CA VAL A 31 22.20 -6.67 -32.78
C VAL A 31 23.05 -5.40 -32.87
N GLU A 32 24.37 -5.53 -33.05
CA GLU A 32 25.27 -4.40 -33.32
C GLU A 32 25.10 -3.93 -34.77
N ILE A 33 24.03 -3.18 -34.99
CA ILE A 33 23.62 -2.68 -36.32
C ILE A 33 24.63 -1.66 -36.88
N LYS A 34 25.38 -0.96 -36.01
CA LYS A 34 26.34 0.09 -36.37
C LYS A 34 27.53 -0.36 -37.23
N ASP A 35 27.83 -1.66 -37.27
CA ASP A 35 29.04 -2.20 -37.92
C ASP A 35 28.74 -2.88 -39.28
N ARG A 36 27.48 -2.85 -39.77
CA ARG A 36 27.10 -3.42 -41.07
C ARG A 36 27.21 -2.42 -42.22
N GLU A 37 28.04 -2.76 -43.22
CA GLU A 37 28.24 -1.93 -44.42
C GLU A 37 27.16 -2.15 -45.50
N ASP A 38 26.50 -3.32 -45.55
CA ASP A 38 25.45 -3.62 -46.52
C ASP A 38 24.08 -3.07 -46.07
N ASN A 39 23.61 -2.05 -46.77
CA ASN A 39 22.34 -1.37 -46.51
C ASN A 39 21.09 -2.28 -46.58
N LYS A 40 21.08 -3.34 -47.41
CA LYS A 40 19.93 -4.25 -47.49
C LYS A 40 19.87 -5.14 -46.25
N LEU A 41 21.01 -5.65 -45.85
CA LEU A 41 21.18 -6.45 -44.64
C LEU A 41 20.93 -5.63 -43.37
N LEU A 42 21.35 -4.37 -43.36
CA LEU A 42 21.11 -3.41 -42.28
C LEU A 42 19.61 -3.13 -42.09
N LYS A 43 18.88 -2.89 -43.19
CA LYS A 43 17.43 -2.70 -43.16
C LYS A 43 16.70 -3.94 -42.64
N SER A 44 17.15 -5.13 -43.04
CA SER A 44 16.58 -6.40 -42.55
C SER A 44 16.77 -6.57 -41.04
N ASP A 45 17.96 -6.25 -40.51
CA ASP A 45 18.25 -6.33 -39.09
C ASP A 45 17.46 -5.31 -38.26
N CYS A 46 17.35 -4.06 -38.73
CA CYS A 46 16.53 -3.03 -38.07
C CYS A 46 15.06 -3.47 -37.98
N ASN A 47 14.50 -4.01 -39.07
CA ASN A 47 13.12 -4.51 -39.09
C ASN A 47 12.93 -5.72 -38.16
N ARG A 48 13.90 -6.64 -38.13
CA ARG A 48 13.86 -7.79 -37.22
C ARG A 48 13.88 -7.34 -35.77
N PHE A 49 14.78 -6.42 -35.42
CA PHE A 49 14.92 -5.88 -34.08
C PHE A 49 13.66 -5.14 -33.62
N GLY A 50 13.11 -4.26 -34.46
CA GLY A 50 11.85 -3.55 -34.18
C GLY A 50 10.67 -4.50 -33.96
N ASN A 51 10.52 -5.52 -34.82
CA ASN A 51 9.46 -6.53 -34.66
C ASN A 51 9.61 -7.32 -33.36
N SER A 52 10.82 -7.77 -33.00
CA SER A 52 11.05 -8.48 -31.75
C SER A 52 10.80 -7.61 -30.51
N CYS A 53 11.14 -6.32 -30.56
CA CYS A 53 10.82 -5.39 -29.47
C CYS A 53 9.31 -5.18 -29.30
N ASN A 54 8.56 -5.05 -30.41
CA ASN A 54 7.10 -4.94 -30.37
C ASN A 54 6.44 -6.19 -29.79
N VAL A 55 6.88 -7.38 -30.20
CA VAL A 55 6.40 -8.65 -29.63
C VAL A 55 6.67 -8.72 -28.12
N LEU A 56 7.87 -8.34 -27.67
CA LEU A 56 8.20 -8.33 -26.25
C LEU A 56 7.35 -7.31 -25.48
N ARG A 57 7.12 -6.11 -26.04
CA ARG A 57 6.23 -5.11 -25.44
C ARG A 57 4.84 -5.67 -25.24
N ASP A 58 4.26 -6.27 -26.27
CA ASP A 58 2.90 -6.83 -26.21
C ASP A 58 2.82 -7.96 -25.16
N VAL A 59 3.87 -8.79 -25.03
CA VAL A 59 3.97 -9.83 -23.98
C VAL A 59 4.05 -9.20 -22.58
N PHE A 60 4.84 -8.15 -22.40
CA PHE A 60 4.94 -7.45 -21.12
C PHE A 60 3.63 -6.75 -20.76
N GLU A 61 2.96 -6.09 -21.70
CA GLU A 61 1.65 -5.46 -21.49
C GLU A 61 0.58 -6.49 -21.12
N GLN A 62 0.56 -7.65 -21.79
CA GLN A 62 -0.36 -8.74 -21.42
C GLN A 62 -0.07 -9.31 -20.04
N ARG A 63 1.21 -9.48 -19.67
CA ARG A 63 1.59 -9.94 -18.33
C ARG A 63 1.24 -8.90 -17.27
N LEU A 64 1.50 -7.62 -17.53
CA LEU A 64 1.16 -6.53 -16.62
C LEU A 64 -0.34 -6.46 -16.40
N LYS A 65 -1.13 -6.55 -17.49
CA LYS A 65 -2.59 -6.60 -17.42
C LYS A 65 -3.09 -7.84 -16.68
N ALA A 66 -2.49 -9.01 -16.90
CA ALA A 66 -2.86 -10.23 -16.17
C ALA A 66 -2.55 -10.11 -14.67
N ILE A 67 -1.45 -9.44 -14.31
CA ILE A 67 -1.13 -9.11 -12.92
C ILE A 67 -2.17 -8.13 -12.37
N GLU A 68 -2.42 -7.00 -13.03
CA GLU A 68 -3.44 -6.02 -12.63
C GLU A 68 -4.83 -6.66 -12.49
N ASP A 69 -5.23 -7.54 -13.41
CA ASP A 69 -6.49 -8.25 -13.37
C ASP A 69 -6.54 -9.21 -12.17
N MET A 70 -5.47 -9.98 -11.89
CA MET A 70 -5.37 -10.81 -10.69
C MET A 70 -5.46 -9.99 -9.40
N TYR A 71 -4.74 -8.87 -9.33
CA TYR A 71 -4.75 -7.98 -8.16
C TYR A 71 -6.13 -7.30 -7.99
N SER A 72 -6.79 -6.91 -9.07
CA SER A 72 -8.14 -6.32 -9.02
C SER A 72 -9.22 -7.32 -8.57
N GLN A 73 -8.98 -8.62 -8.75
CA GLN A 73 -9.87 -9.70 -8.34
C GLN A 73 -9.62 -10.19 -6.91
N LEU A 74 -8.49 -9.83 -6.29
CA LEU A 74 -8.26 -10.03 -4.86
C LEU A 74 -9.19 -9.09 -4.09
N ARG A 75 -10.41 -9.56 -3.84
CA ARG A 75 -11.28 -8.96 -2.82
C ARG A 75 -10.68 -9.30 -1.47
N TYR A 76 -9.82 -8.42 -0.98
CA TYR A 76 -9.36 -8.48 0.38
C TYR A 76 -10.57 -8.41 1.32
N PRO A 77 -10.61 -9.21 2.39
CA PRO A 77 -11.70 -9.12 3.34
C PRO A 77 -11.79 -7.66 3.83
N GLU A 78 -12.98 -7.09 3.96
CA GLU A 78 -13.10 -5.80 4.64
C GLU A 78 -12.98 -6.04 6.15
N CYS A 79 -12.28 -5.17 6.87
CA CYS A 79 -12.30 -5.20 8.33
C CYS A 79 -13.75 -5.08 8.79
N SER A 80 -14.24 -6.08 9.53
CA SER A 80 -15.63 -6.09 9.99
C SER A 80 -15.84 -4.91 10.94
N HIS A 81 -16.55 -3.89 10.49
CA HIS A 81 -16.96 -2.77 11.33
C HIS A 81 -18.44 -2.91 11.66
N ARG A 82 -18.79 -2.58 12.90
CA ARG A 82 -20.19 -2.64 13.37
C ARG A 82 -20.86 -1.26 13.37
N VAL A 83 -20.09 -0.21 13.09
CA VAL A 83 -20.58 1.18 13.09
C VAL A 83 -21.38 1.46 11.83
N LYS A 84 -22.63 1.88 12.01
CA LYS A 84 -23.55 2.28 10.94
C LYS A 84 -23.52 3.80 10.82
N ILE A 85 -22.89 4.28 9.75
CA ILE A 85 -22.77 5.71 9.46
C ILE A 85 -23.95 6.16 8.56
N PRO A 86 -24.78 7.12 8.99
CA PRO A 86 -25.85 7.66 8.15
C PRO A 86 -25.30 8.34 6.89
N LYS A 87 -25.98 8.17 5.74
CA LYS A 87 -25.56 8.72 4.43
C LYS A 87 -25.37 10.24 4.38
N LYS A 88 -25.94 10.99 5.33
CA LYS A 88 -25.86 12.46 5.42
C LYS A 88 -24.93 12.95 6.55
N ALA A 89 -24.24 12.03 7.23
CA ALA A 89 -23.30 12.40 8.27
C ALA A 89 -22.05 13.02 7.64
N ASP A 90 -21.56 14.11 8.25
CA ASP A 90 -20.35 14.82 7.80
C ASP A 90 -19.12 14.13 8.40
N VAL A 91 -18.94 12.86 8.05
CA VAL A 91 -17.88 11.99 8.55
C VAL A 91 -17.22 11.27 7.37
N LEU A 92 -15.95 10.93 7.50
CA LEU A 92 -15.23 10.21 6.45
C LEU A 92 -15.65 8.72 6.45
N GLY A 93 -15.72 8.14 7.64
CA GLY A 93 -15.93 6.72 7.84
C GLY A 93 -15.46 6.29 9.22
N CYS A 94 -15.51 4.99 9.48
CA CYS A 94 -14.75 4.42 10.59
C CYS A 94 -13.40 3.91 10.08
N VAL A 95 -12.41 3.78 10.97
CA VAL A 95 -11.05 3.33 10.62
C VAL A 95 -11.09 2.04 9.80
N ALA A 96 -11.82 1.01 10.24
CA ALA A 96 -11.96 -0.25 9.51
C ALA A 96 -12.54 -0.12 8.08
N SER A 97 -13.33 0.92 7.81
CA SER A 97 -13.95 1.14 6.49
C SER A 97 -13.14 2.06 5.57
N LEU A 98 -12.15 2.77 6.12
CA LEU A 98 -11.39 3.80 5.42
C LEU A 98 -10.07 3.29 4.84
N PHE A 99 -9.63 2.11 5.26
CA PHE A 99 -8.34 1.55 4.90
C PHE A 99 -8.47 0.13 4.39
N VAL A 100 -7.56 -0.25 3.51
CA VAL A 100 -7.40 -1.60 2.98
C VAL A 100 -5.95 -2.04 3.11
N VAL A 101 -5.71 -3.34 3.16
CA VAL A 101 -4.35 -3.90 3.17
C VAL A 101 -3.94 -4.21 1.73
N ASP A 102 -2.83 -3.63 1.29
CA ASP A 102 -2.24 -3.81 -0.04
C ASP A 102 -0.99 -4.71 0.08
N ASP A 103 -1.22 -6.01 0.26
CA ASP A 103 -0.16 -7.00 0.42
C ASP A 103 -0.63 -8.42 0.05
N PRO A 104 0.24 -9.32 -0.48
CA PRO A 104 -0.12 -10.72 -0.75
C PRO A 104 -0.64 -11.48 0.48
N ARG A 105 -0.19 -11.14 1.69
CA ARG A 105 -0.62 -11.71 2.98
C ARG A 105 -1.71 -10.88 3.67
N ALA A 106 -2.46 -10.08 2.91
CA ALA A 106 -3.48 -9.19 3.45
C ALA A 106 -4.45 -9.86 4.44
N ALA A 107 -4.84 -11.12 4.22
CA ALA A 107 -5.70 -11.84 5.16
C ALA A 107 -5.06 -11.99 6.56
N ASP A 108 -3.80 -12.40 6.64
CA ASP A 108 -3.07 -12.56 7.90
C ASP A 108 -2.85 -11.20 8.58
N ILE A 109 -2.42 -10.21 7.80
CA ILE A 109 -2.17 -8.84 8.28
C ILE A 109 -3.46 -8.22 8.81
N GLN A 110 -4.58 -8.47 8.15
CA GLN A 110 -5.86 -7.96 8.57
C GLN A 110 -6.37 -8.62 9.86
N ILE A 111 -6.14 -9.92 10.04
CA ILE A 111 -6.41 -10.61 11.31
C ILE A 111 -5.54 -10.01 12.41
N ALA A 112 -4.24 -9.78 12.13
CA ALA A 112 -3.33 -9.13 13.07
C ALA A 112 -3.80 -7.72 13.47
N ILE A 113 -4.19 -6.88 12.50
CA ILE A 113 -4.75 -5.55 12.76
C ILE A 113 -6.05 -5.64 13.58
N SER A 114 -6.95 -6.57 13.21
CA SER A 114 -8.21 -6.75 13.94
C SER A 114 -8.00 -7.21 15.38
N THR A 115 -7.01 -8.08 15.60
CA THR A 115 -6.61 -8.56 16.92
C THR A 115 -5.98 -7.45 17.75
N ALA A 116 -5.04 -6.70 17.16
CA ALA A 116 -4.27 -5.65 17.82
C ALA A 116 -5.15 -4.45 18.23
N PHE A 117 -5.97 -3.95 17.31
CA PHE A 117 -6.70 -2.70 17.51
C PHE A 117 -8.17 -2.90 17.93
N GLY A 118 -8.76 -4.07 17.67
CA GLY A 118 -10.11 -4.42 18.13
C GLY A 118 -11.15 -3.32 17.93
N ASP A 119 -11.75 -2.85 19.02
CA ASP A 119 -12.79 -1.81 19.01
C ASP A 119 -12.29 -0.43 18.56
N GLU A 120 -10.98 -0.16 18.58
CA GLU A 120 -10.43 1.10 18.06
C GLU A 120 -10.64 1.25 16.55
N LEU A 121 -10.78 0.13 15.83
CA LEU A 121 -11.12 0.14 14.40
C LEU A 121 -12.53 0.68 14.12
N ASN A 122 -13.40 0.68 15.14
CA ASN A 122 -14.73 1.30 15.07
C ASN A 122 -14.68 2.82 15.33
N CYS A 123 -13.51 3.42 15.57
CA CYS A 123 -13.36 4.86 15.73
C CYS A 123 -13.81 5.60 14.46
N VAL A 124 -14.63 6.63 14.62
CA VAL A 124 -15.15 7.47 13.53
C VAL A 124 -14.19 8.61 13.26
N LEU A 125 -13.78 8.76 11.99
CA LEU A 125 -12.87 9.83 11.56
C LEU A 125 -13.63 11.00 10.94
N LEU A 126 -13.25 12.21 11.37
CA LEU A 126 -13.74 13.49 10.90
C LEU A 126 -12.60 14.30 10.29
N THR A 127 -12.86 15.13 9.28
CA THR A 127 -11.87 16.10 8.82
C THR A 127 -11.65 17.21 9.85
N LYS A 128 -12.75 17.78 10.38
CA LYS A 128 -12.80 18.85 11.38
C LYS A 128 -14.01 18.68 12.28
N THR A 129 -13.94 19.14 13.53
CA THR A 129 -15.11 19.24 14.41
C THR A 129 -16.01 20.38 13.96
N SER A 130 -17.32 20.13 13.83
CA SER A 130 -18.32 21.13 13.45
C SER A 130 -19.40 21.27 14.52
N ARG A 131 -20.19 22.36 14.49
CA ARG A 131 -21.28 22.59 15.45
C ARG A 131 -22.36 21.50 15.46
N GLY A 132 -22.36 20.56 14.51
CA GLY A 132 -23.29 19.43 14.43
C GLY A 132 -22.70 18.08 14.86
N THR A 133 -21.41 18.00 15.17
CA THR A 133 -20.72 16.72 15.41
C THR A 133 -21.37 15.93 16.55
N SER A 134 -21.67 16.55 17.69
CA SER A 134 -22.28 15.84 18.84
C SER A 134 -23.64 15.21 18.51
N SER A 135 -24.49 15.91 17.74
CA SER A 135 -25.79 15.37 17.31
C SER A 135 -25.63 14.22 16.30
N GLN A 136 -24.64 14.30 15.42
CA GLN A 136 -24.34 13.22 14.46
C GLN A 136 -23.78 12.00 15.19
N MET A 137 -22.93 12.19 16.20
CA MET A 137 -22.38 11.09 16.99
C MET A 137 -23.47 10.37 17.79
N GLU A 138 -24.43 11.10 18.36
CA GLU A 138 -25.56 10.48 19.05
C GLU A 138 -26.43 9.63 18.10
N GLN A 139 -26.61 10.11 16.86
CA GLN A 139 -27.32 9.34 15.82
C GLN A 139 -26.54 8.08 15.41
N ILE A 140 -25.22 8.17 15.23
CA ILE A 140 -24.36 7.02 14.91
C ILE A 140 -24.38 6.01 16.05
N ARG A 141 -24.23 6.48 17.29
CA ARG A 141 -24.27 5.68 18.52
C ARG A 141 -25.58 4.89 18.61
N THR A 142 -26.71 5.59 18.49
CA THR A 142 -28.05 4.98 18.54
C THR A 142 -28.24 3.97 17.41
N SER A 143 -27.85 4.31 16.18
CA SER A 143 -28.04 3.44 15.00
C SER A 143 -27.18 2.18 15.03
N SER A 144 -26.00 2.28 15.66
CA SER A 144 -25.02 1.20 15.73
C SER A 144 -25.17 0.33 16.97
N GLY A 145 -25.98 0.75 17.96
CA GLY A 145 -26.19 0.02 19.21
C GLY A 145 -24.99 0.04 20.16
N PHE A 146 -24.07 1.00 19.99
CA PHE A 146 -22.91 1.16 20.87
C PHE A 146 -23.24 2.07 22.05
N SER A 147 -22.66 1.79 23.22
CA SER A 147 -22.75 2.69 24.39
C SER A 147 -21.84 3.91 24.23
N VAL A 148 -20.68 3.73 23.59
CA VAL A 148 -19.68 4.77 23.33
C VAL A 148 -19.14 4.60 21.91
N VAL A 149 -19.04 5.70 21.16
CA VAL A 149 -18.39 5.75 19.84
C VAL A 149 -17.16 6.65 19.99
N LYS A 150 -15.97 6.10 19.77
CA LYS A 150 -14.72 6.88 19.72
C LYS A 150 -14.72 7.74 18.45
N VAL A 151 -14.24 8.96 18.56
CA VAL A 151 -14.19 9.93 17.46
C VAL A 151 -12.81 10.56 17.45
N MET A 152 -12.23 10.69 16.26
CA MET A 152 -10.97 11.39 16.07
C MET A 152 -11.06 12.36 14.89
N THR A 153 -10.44 13.52 15.07
CA THR A 153 -10.41 14.56 14.04
C THR A 153 -9.04 14.59 13.38
N LEU A 154 -9.00 14.48 12.05
CA LEU A 154 -7.74 14.51 11.29
C LEU A 154 -6.99 15.83 11.47
N SER A 155 -7.68 16.96 11.64
CA SER A 155 -7.02 18.24 11.93
C SER A 155 -6.28 18.28 13.28
N GLU A 156 -6.54 17.34 14.17
CA GLU A 156 -5.83 17.22 15.45
C GLU A 156 -4.58 16.35 15.33
N LEU A 157 -4.43 15.57 14.24
CA LEU A 157 -3.20 14.80 14.00
C LEU A 157 -1.99 15.69 13.81
N ASP A 158 -2.14 16.88 13.21
CA ASP A 158 -1.02 17.83 13.03
C ASP A 158 -0.44 18.33 14.37
N ARG A 159 -1.08 18.04 15.50
CA ARG A 159 -0.60 18.37 16.84
C ARG A 159 0.16 17.22 17.52
N LEU A 160 0.19 16.04 16.91
CA LEU A 160 0.93 14.90 17.44
C LEU A 160 2.43 15.07 17.14
N PRO A 161 3.31 14.66 18.08
CA PRO A 161 4.77 14.80 17.91
C PRO A 161 5.29 14.12 16.63
N ASP A 162 4.65 13.02 16.19
CA ASP A 162 5.04 12.27 14.98
C ASP A 162 4.51 12.89 13.67
N ALA A 163 3.68 13.94 13.73
CA ALA A 163 3.12 14.59 12.55
C ALA A 163 4.17 15.30 11.69
N ALA A 164 5.37 15.51 12.24
CA ALA A 164 6.51 16.14 11.58
C ALA A 164 7.30 15.18 10.67
N ILE A 165 7.09 13.86 10.76
CA ILE A 165 7.79 12.88 9.91
C ILE A 165 7.26 13.01 8.48
N PRO A 166 8.10 13.42 7.50
CA PRO A 166 7.68 13.52 6.11
C PRO A 166 7.15 12.17 5.62
N LEU A 167 6.07 12.18 4.83
CA LEU A 167 5.52 10.95 4.24
C LEU A 167 6.55 10.22 3.35
N ASP A 168 7.55 10.95 2.85
CA ASP A 168 8.62 10.43 2.01
C ASP A 168 9.77 9.77 2.81
N GLU A 169 9.82 9.95 4.13
CA GLU A 169 10.79 9.21 4.95
C GLU A 169 10.31 7.76 5.12
N PRO A 170 11.16 6.75 4.87
CA PRO A 170 10.79 5.36 5.04
C PRO A 170 10.39 5.12 6.49
N ASP A 171 9.24 4.46 6.68
CA ASP A 171 8.86 3.98 7.99
C ASP A 171 9.85 2.87 8.35
N LEU A 172 10.76 3.10 9.29
CA LEU A 172 11.84 2.15 9.58
C LEU A 172 11.27 0.98 10.38
N SER A 173 11.30 -0.19 9.76
CA SER A 173 11.00 -1.46 10.42
C SER A 173 12.27 -1.95 11.14
N PRO A 174 12.13 -2.59 12.31
CA PRO A 174 13.26 -3.27 12.94
C PRO A 174 13.89 -4.33 12.02
N ASP A 175 15.17 -4.59 12.22
CA ASP A 175 15.88 -5.64 11.47
C ASP A 175 15.20 -7.00 11.71
N GLY A 176 14.94 -7.72 10.62
CA GLY A 176 14.27 -9.02 10.66
C GLY A 176 12.74 -8.95 10.75
N ALA A 177 12.14 -7.76 10.90
CA ALA A 177 10.70 -7.60 10.78
C ALA A 177 10.25 -7.74 9.32
N TYR A 178 9.06 -8.32 9.12
CA TYR A 178 8.36 -8.28 7.84
C TYR A 178 8.00 -6.84 7.46
N GLY A 179 7.57 -6.05 8.45
CA GLY A 179 7.33 -4.62 8.29
C GLY A 179 6.48 -4.03 9.42
N ARG A 180 6.22 -2.72 9.37
CA ARG A 180 5.17 -2.09 10.20
C ARG A 180 3.84 -2.15 9.45
N ALA A 181 2.72 -2.34 10.16
CA ALA A 181 1.41 -2.46 9.53
C ALA A 181 1.03 -1.22 8.69
N SER A 182 1.48 -0.03 9.11
CA SER A 182 1.38 1.24 8.35
C SER A 182 1.92 1.18 6.92
N GLN A 183 2.89 0.32 6.63
CA GLN A 183 3.49 0.19 5.29
C GLN A 183 2.57 -0.55 4.32
N PHE A 184 1.69 -1.40 4.83
CA PHE A 184 0.79 -2.24 4.04
C PHE A 184 -0.64 -1.68 4.01
N VAL A 185 -0.96 -0.75 4.90
CA VAL A 185 -2.30 -0.18 5.02
C VAL A 185 -2.42 1.10 4.21
N VAL A 186 -3.29 1.08 3.20
CA VAL A 186 -3.53 2.23 2.31
C VAL A 186 -4.97 2.73 2.41
N PRO A 187 -5.24 4.04 2.21
CA PRO A 187 -6.60 4.53 2.12
C PRO A 187 -7.37 3.81 1.01
N ALA A 188 -8.60 3.39 1.31
CA ALA A 188 -9.45 2.68 0.37
C ALA A 188 -9.64 3.48 -0.94
N PRO A 189 -9.79 2.80 -2.10
CA PRO A 189 -9.98 3.45 -3.39
C PRO A 189 -11.17 4.43 -3.39
N PRO A 190 -11.13 5.47 -4.25
CA PRO A 190 -11.69 6.77 -3.96
C PRO A 190 -13.21 6.77 -3.72
N ARG A 191 -13.59 7.21 -2.53
CA ARG A 191 -14.74 8.10 -2.35
C ARG A 191 -14.31 9.49 -2.82
N LYS A 192 -15.23 10.41 -3.11
CA LYS A 192 -14.99 11.73 -3.76
C LYS A 192 -14.18 12.73 -2.88
N GLU A 193 -13.07 12.28 -2.30
CA GLU A 193 -12.26 13.00 -1.33
C GLU A 193 -11.14 13.77 -2.03
N LYS A 194 -10.79 14.93 -1.47
CA LYS A 194 -9.71 15.77 -1.99
C LYS A 194 -8.35 15.14 -1.68
N GLU A 195 -7.33 15.44 -2.48
CA GLU A 195 -5.96 14.94 -2.27
C GLU A 195 -5.40 15.31 -0.88
N GLU A 196 -5.78 16.48 -0.36
CA GLU A 196 -5.45 16.91 1.01
C GLU A 196 -5.98 15.92 2.07
N THR A 197 -7.24 15.48 1.94
CA THR A 197 -7.85 14.49 2.84
C THR A 197 -7.15 13.15 2.74
N ARG A 198 -6.77 12.72 1.53
CA ARG A 198 -6.00 11.50 1.33
C ARG A 198 -4.62 11.58 2.00
N GLY A 199 -3.95 12.72 1.91
CA GLY A 199 -2.70 12.99 2.61
C GLY A 199 -2.86 12.85 4.13
N MET A 200 -3.91 13.44 4.71
CA MET A 200 -4.21 13.31 6.14
C MET A 200 -4.51 11.85 6.55
N LEU A 201 -5.24 11.09 5.73
CA LEU A 201 -5.51 9.68 5.99
C LEU A 201 -4.24 8.82 5.95
N ARG A 202 -3.29 9.10 5.04
CA ARG A 202 -1.99 8.41 5.03
C ARG A 202 -1.17 8.70 6.30
N ARG A 203 -1.15 9.96 6.75
CA ARG A 203 -0.50 10.31 8.03
C ARG A 203 -1.14 9.61 9.21
N PHE A 204 -2.48 9.56 9.22
CA PHE A 204 -3.22 8.81 10.21
C PHE A 204 -2.84 7.33 10.20
N ALA A 205 -2.81 6.70 9.03
CA ALA A 205 -2.44 5.29 8.92
C ALA A 205 -1.03 5.04 9.47
N ARG A 206 -0.07 5.92 9.16
CA ARG A 206 1.29 5.83 9.67
C ARG A 206 1.34 5.89 11.20
N HIS A 207 0.66 6.85 11.81
CA HIS A 207 0.67 6.99 13.27
C HIS A 207 -0.12 5.89 13.99
N PHE A 208 -1.30 5.55 13.46
CA PHE A 208 -2.21 4.58 14.09
C PHE A 208 -1.71 3.15 13.92
N PHE A 209 -1.44 2.72 12.68
CA PHE A 209 -1.00 1.35 12.39
C PHE A 209 0.51 1.15 12.56
N GLY A 210 1.31 2.21 12.60
CA GLY A 210 2.76 2.11 12.76
C GLY A 210 3.20 1.48 14.07
N LYS A 211 2.33 1.44 15.09
CA LYS A 211 2.57 0.77 16.37
C LYS A 211 2.64 -0.75 16.25
N LEU A 212 2.04 -1.34 15.21
CA LEU A 212 2.01 -2.79 15.02
C LEU A 212 3.16 -3.22 14.10
N ILE A 213 4.05 -4.05 14.63
CA ILE A 213 5.20 -4.63 13.92
C ILE A 213 4.89 -6.08 13.59
N LEU A 214 5.11 -6.43 12.33
CA LEU A 214 4.80 -7.73 11.76
C LEU A 214 6.10 -8.49 11.54
N PHE A 215 6.11 -9.77 11.92
CA PHE A 215 7.18 -10.72 11.64
C PHE A 215 6.62 -11.88 10.83
N GLU A 216 7.48 -12.62 10.13
CA GLU A 216 7.01 -13.82 9.42
C GLU A 216 6.58 -14.90 10.41
N ARG A 217 7.32 -15.04 11.52
CA ARG A 217 7.11 -16.07 12.54
C ARG A 217 6.92 -15.51 13.94
N SER A 218 6.13 -16.22 14.74
CA SER A 218 5.83 -15.89 16.13
C SER A 218 7.07 -15.98 17.03
N GLU A 219 8.03 -16.85 16.70
CA GLU A 219 9.33 -16.95 17.40
C GLU A 219 10.20 -15.69 17.21
N GLU A 220 10.20 -15.12 16.00
CA GLU A 220 10.93 -13.88 15.66
C GLU A 220 10.31 -12.69 16.38
N ALA A 221 8.97 -12.59 16.36
CA ALA A 221 8.24 -11.59 17.11
C ALA A 221 8.53 -11.69 18.62
N GLY A 222 8.58 -12.91 19.17
CA GLY A 222 8.95 -13.14 20.57
C GLY A 222 10.38 -12.70 20.90
N SER A 223 11.33 -12.99 20.00
CA SER A 223 12.73 -12.60 20.17
C SER A 223 12.91 -11.08 20.17
N TYR A 224 12.20 -10.38 19.27
CA TYR A 224 12.17 -8.91 19.28
C TYR A 224 11.51 -8.37 20.56
N PHE A 225 10.38 -8.97 20.96
CA PHE A 225 9.64 -8.56 22.15
C PHE A 225 10.53 -8.54 23.41
N GLU A 226 11.29 -9.61 23.63
CA GLU A 226 12.13 -9.77 24.82
C GLU A 226 13.35 -8.84 24.83
N SER A 227 13.82 -8.40 23.67
CA SER A 227 15.11 -7.72 23.53
C SER A 227 15.01 -6.22 23.25
N SER A 228 13.97 -5.79 22.53
CA SER A 228 14.01 -4.52 21.79
C SER A 228 12.68 -3.76 21.76
N VAL A 229 11.58 -4.31 22.30
CA VAL A 229 10.26 -3.68 22.22
C VAL A 229 10.25 -2.30 22.87
N GLN A 230 9.64 -1.32 22.19
CA GLN A 230 9.49 0.03 22.71
C GLN A 230 8.11 0.26 23.31
N GLU A 231 8.00 1.25 24.19
CA GLU A 231 6.71 1.65 24.78
C GLU A 231 5.70 2.01 23.68
N GLY A 232 4.50 1.44 23.79
CA GLY A 232 3.42 1.64 22.81
C GLY A 232 3.46 0.73 21.59
N GLU A 233 4.48 -0.11 21.42
CA GLU A 233 4.56 -1.07 20.31
C GLU A 233 3.70 -2.32 20.56
N MET A 234 3.28 -2.94 19.47
CA MET A 234 2.61 -4.24 19.42
C MET A 234 3.33 -5.10 18.40
N VAL A 235 3.49 -6.38 18.69
CA VAL A 235 4.22 -7.30 17.82
C VAL A 235 3.47 -8.59 17.59
N VAL A 236 3.61 -9.14 16.38
CA VAL A 236 2.91 -10.36 15.99
C VAL A 236 3.66 -11.10 14.88
N GLY A 237 3.67 -12.42 14.96
CA GLY A 237 4.06 -13.29 13.86
C GLY A 237 2.86 -13.58 12.97
N LEU A 238 3.02 -13.42 11.65
CA LEU A 238 1.93 -13.65 10.69
C LEU A 238 1.58 -15.15 10.53
N ASP A 239 2.40 -16.08 11.05
CA ASP A 239 2.04 -17.49 11.26
C ASP A 239 0.97 -17.70 12.34
N LYS A 240 0.84 -16.75 13.28
CA LYS A 240 -0.16 -16.73 14.35
C LYS A 240 -0.75 -15.33 14.53
N PRO A 241 -1.52 -14.82 13.55
CA PRO A 241 -1.99 -13.43 13.53
C PRO A 241 -3.00 -13.09 14.64
N THR A 242 -3.43 -14.06 15.44
CA THR A 242 -4.30 -13.88 16.61
C THR A 242 -3.54 -13.76 17.93
N GLU A 243 -2.22 -13.92 17.94
CA GLU A 243 -1.36 -13.84 19.14
C GLU A 243 -0.55 -12.54 19.14
N VAL A 244 -1.25 -11.40 19.20
CA VAL A 244 -0.58 -10.09 19.26
C VAL A 244 -0.12 -9.82 20.69
N ARG A 245 1.17 -9.51 20.86
CA ARG A 245 1.75 -9.08 22.14
C ARG A 245 1.89 -7.57 22.18
N VAL A 246 1.41 -6.96 23.25
CA VAL A 246 1.55 -5.53 23.52
C VAL A 246 2.81 -5.31 24.36
N TRP A 247 3.50 -4.18 24.18
CA TRP A 247 4.75 -3.81 24.88
C TRP A 247 4.73 -4.01 26.41
N ASP A 248 3.56 -3.93 27.04
CA ASP A 248 3.38 -4.11 28.49
C ASP A 248 3.32 -5.59 28.93
N GLY A 249 3.42 -6.52 27.97
CA GLY A 249 3.36 -7.96 28.19
C GLY A 249 1.96 -8.56 28.07
N SER A 250 0.92 -7.73 27.90
CA SER A 250 -0.44 -8.22 27.69
C SER A 250 -0.60 -8.87 26.32
N LEU A 251 -1.51 -9.84 26.24
CA LEU A 251 -1.91 -10.45 24.97
C LEU A 251 -3.21 -9.79 24.51
N ALA A 252 -3.19 -9.17 23.33
CA ALA A 252 -4.41 -8.66 22.74
C ALA A 252 -5.19 -9.82 22.12
N VAL A 253 -6.38 -10.13 22.65
CA VAL A 253 -7.27 -11.17 22.13
C VAL A 253 -8.62 -10.56 21.79
N GLY A 254 -8.89 -10.35 20.50
CA GLY A 254 -10.23 -10.03 20.00
C GLY A 254 -10.90 -8.83 20.68
N GLY A 255 -10.14 -7.79 20.99
CA GLY A 255 -10.65 -6.57 21.63
C GLY A 255 -10.76 -6.63 23.17
N ARG A 256 -10.12 -7.61 23.82
CA ARG A 256 -9.86 -7.59 25.27
C ARG A 256 -8.37 -7.78 25.51
N GLU A 257 -7.77 -6.85 26.27
CA GLU A 257 -6.47 -7.08 26.91
C GLU A 257 -6.67 -8.16 27.98
N LEU A 258 -5.86 -9.22 27.92
CA LEU A 258 -5.82 -10.30 28.92
C LEU A 258 -4.55 -10.18 29.77
#